data_AF-A0A950G670-F1
#
_entry.id   AF-A0A950G670-F1
#
_cell.length_a   1.000
_cell.length_b   1.000
_cell.length_c   1.000
_cell.angle_alpha   90.00
_cell.angle_beta   90.00
_cell.angle_gamma   90.00
#
_symmetry.space_group_name_H-M   'P 1'
#
loop_
_entity.id
_entity.type
_entity.pdbx_description
1 polymer ?
#
loop_
_entity_poly.entity_id
_entity_poly.type
_entity_poly.pdbx_seq_one_letter_code
_entity_poly.pdbx_strand_id
1 'polypeptide(L)'
;MNEIPRLPAPDVPLISGPSREKPPAKAPRRLFLGVFVLLAAVIAWGAFNHWRRDQSAAESQQEKANFRPTVSFAIADRRDQPIKLTLPGTTLPFDEARIFARATGYIAERRVDIGDRVHQGDLLARIAAPDLDAQLSQAIAQLGQTQAALN
;
A
#
# COMPACT_ATOMS: atom_id res chain seq x y z
N MET A 1 2.71 11.08 -101.00
CA MET A 1 1.92 12.16 -101.66
C MET A 1 2.23 13.45 -100.90
N ASN A 2 2.39 14.63 -101.50
CA ASN A 2 1.39 15.44 -102.25
C ASN A 2 0.24 15.87 -101.31
N GLU A 3 -0.21 17.13 -101.19
CA GLU A 3 -0.21 18.26 -102.14
C GLU A 3 -0.25 19.69 -101.51
N ILE A 4 0.37 20.67 -102.19
CA ILE A 4 -0.05 22.10 -102.30
C ILE A 4 -0.20 22.78 -100.88
N PRO A 5 -1.11 23.72 -100.55
CA PRO A 5 -1.33 25.10 -101.02
C PRO A 5 -0.72 26.27 -100.23
N ARG A 6 -0.73 27.43 -100.91
CA ARG A 6 -0.96 28.83 -100.46
C ARG A 6 -1.73 28.99 -99.13
N LEU A 7 -1.51 30.12 -98.44
CA LEU A 7 -2.46 31.26 -98.40
C LEU A 7 -1.75 32.57 -97.91
N PRO A 8 -2.35 33.77 -98.09
CA PRO A 8 -1.70 35.06 -97.83
C PRO A 8 -2.11 35.74 -96.50
N ALA A 9 -1.50 36.90 -96.29
CA ALA A 9 -1.95 38.10 -95.56
C ALA A 9 -3.49 38.37 -95.52
N PRO A 10 -4.00 39.24 -94.60
CA PRO A 10 -3.42 39.72 -93.32
C PRO A 10 -4.46 40.04 -92.18
N ASP A 11 -3.98 40.76 -91.14
CA ASP A 11 -4.65 41.88 -90.44
C ASP A 11 -5.85 41.73 -89.47
N VAL A 12 -5.54 41.91 -88.16
CA VAL A 12 -6.28 42.57 -87.03
C VAL A 12 -7.73 42.12 -86.67
N PRO A 13 -8.34 42.59 -85.54
CA PRO A 13 -7.83 43.34 -84.35
C PRO A 13 -7.89 42.46 -83.04
N LEU A 14 -8.19 42.81 -81.77
CA LEU A 14 -8.73 43.96 -81.01
C LEU A 14 -8.18 44.03 -79.54
N ILE A 15 -8.06 45.26 -79.01
CA ILE A 15 -8.40 45.74 -77.64
C ILE A 15 -8.19 44.83 -76.41
N SER A 16 -7.27 45.22 -75.50
CA SER A 16 -7.60 45.72 -74.13
C SER A 16 -6.34 45.99 -73.29
N GLY A 17 -6.45 46.83 -72.25
CA GLY A 17 -5.42 47.09 -71.24
C GLY A 17 -6.08 47.39 -69.87
N PRO A 18 -5.41 48.00 -68.88
CA PRO A 18 -4.02 48.47 -68.84
C PRO A 18 -3.21 47.98 -67.60
N SER A 19 -1.89 48.24 -67.55
CA SER A 19 -1.13 48.48 -66.29
C SER A 19 0.26 49.11 -66.54
N ARG A 20 0.74 49.90 -65.58
CA ARG A 20 2.13 50.38 -65.41
C ARG A 20 2.77 49.61 -64.22
N GLU A 21 4.06 49.59 -63.90
CA GLU A 21 5.29 50.19 -64.48
C GLU A 21 6.30 49.03 -64.79
N LYS A 22 7.65 49.02 -64.63
CA LYS A 22 8.75 49.98 -64.28
C LYS A 22 10.05 49.46 -64.95
N PRO A 23 11.01 50.29 -65.39
CA PRO A 23 12.12 49.83 -66.23
C PRO A 23 13.30 49.19 -65.45
N PRO A 24 14.00 48.19 -66.02
CA PRO A 24 15.17 47.56 -65.40
C PRO A 24 16.43 48.44 -65.54
N ALA A 25 16.83 49.12 -64.46
CA ALA A 25 18.08 49.87 -64.41
C ALA A 25 19.31 48.94 -64.39
N LYS A 26 20.38 49.29 -65.11
CA LYS A 26 21.65 48.54 -65.11
C LYS A 26 22.36 48.69 -63.76
N ALA A 27 22.31 47.65 -62.92
CA ALA A 27 22.91 47.68 -61.59
C ALA A 27 24.45 47.85 -61.65
N PRO A 28 25.05 48.70 -60.79
CA PRO A 28 26.48 48.99 -60.85
C PRO A 28 27.31 47.83 -60.29
N ARG A 29 28.46 47.51 -60.93
CA ARG A 29 29.34 46.38 -60.55
C ARG A 29 29.79 46.39 -59.09
N ARG A 30 29.85 47.56 -58.43
CA ARG A 30 30.16 47.69 -56.99
C ARG A 30 29.06 47.13 -56.08
N LEU A 31 27.79 47.19 -56.50
CA LEU A 31 26.66 46.64 -55.75
C LEU A 31 26.72 45.11 -55.73
N PHE A 32 27.02 44.47 -56.86
CA PHE A 32 27.22 43.01 -56.93
C PHE A 32 28.36 42.54 -56.02
N LEU A 33 29.48 43.29 -55.95
CA LEU A 33 30.58 42.96 -55.04
C LEU A 33 30.15 43.10 -53.57
N GLY A 34 29.41 44.15 -53.21
CA GLY A 34 28.85 44.31 -51.86
C GLY A 34 27.90 43.18 -51.47
N VAL A 35 26.99 42.79 -52.37
CA VAL A 35 26.07 41.65 -52.19
C VAL A 35 26.84 40.34 -52.03
N PHE A 36 27.89 40.11 -52.82
CA PHE A 36 28.73 38.90 -52.72
C PHE A 36 29.48 38.82 -51.38
N VAL A 37 30.07 39.93 -50.91
CA VAL A 37 30.73 40.00 -49.60
C VAL A 37 29.73 39.78 -48.46
N LEU A 38 28.53 40.35 -48.55
CA LEU A 38 27.46 40.14 -47.57
C LEU A 38 26.99 38.67 -47.55
N LEU A 39 26.80 38.05 -48.72
CA LEU A 39 26.47 36.63 -48.83
C LEU A 39 27.57 35.74 -48.23
N ALA A 40 28.83 36.01 -48.53
CA ALA A 40 29.97 35.28 -47.97
C ALA A 40 30.05 35.43 -46.44
N ALA A 41 29.78 36.62 -45.90
CA ALA A 41 29.74 36.87 -44.46
C ALA A 41 28.60 36.09 -43.78
N VAL A 42 27.41 36.02 -44.39
CA VAL A 42 26.28 35.22 -43.89
C VAL A 42 26.59 33.72 -43.92
N ILE A 43 27.24 33.21 -44.98
CA ILE A 43 27.66 31.80 -45.07
C ILE A 43 28.71 31.48 -44.00
N ALA A 44 29.73 32.34 -43.83
CA ALA A 44 30.76 32.16 -42.81
C ALA A 44 30.18 32.20 -41.39
N TRP A 45 29.26 33.13 -41.11
CA TRP A 45 28.54 33.19 -39.84
C TRP A 45 27.69 31.93 -39.59
N GLY A 46 26.99 31.44 -40.62
CA GLY A 46 26.22 30.21 -40.57
C GLY A 46 27.08 28.99 -40.24
N ALA A 47 28.19 28.79 -40.96
CA ALA A 47 29.12 27.67 -40.73
C ALA A 47 29.77 27.73 -39.34
N PHE A 48 30.20 28.92 -38.89
CA PHE A 48 30.80 29.14 -37.57
C PHE A 48 29.81 28.87 -36.42
N ASN A 49 28.56 29.28 -36.59
CA ASN A 49 27.46 29.01 -35.65
C ASN A 49 27.06 27.52 -35.65
N HIS A 50 27.12 26.82 -36.79
CA HIS A 50 26.90 25.38 -36.87
C HIS A 50 27.99 24.63 -36.08
N TRP A 51 29.26 24.87 -36.39
CA TRP A 51 30.40 24.20 -35.75
C TRP A 51 30.42 24.36 -34.22
N ARG A 52 30.07 25.55 -33.71
CA ARG A 52 29.92 25.80 -32.27
C ARG A 52 28.74 25.05 -31.61
N ARG A 53 27.67 24.78 -32.36
CA ARG A 53 26.54 23.96 -31.89
C ARG A 53 26.92 22.48 -31.88
N ASP A 54 27.68 22.01 -32.88
CA ASP A 54 28.16 20.63 -32.92
C ASP A 54 29.06 20.31 -31.72
N GLN A 55 29.96 21.24 -31.35
CA GLN A 55 30.83 21.10 -30.18
C GLN A 55 30.04 21.05 -28.86
N SER A 56 29.15 22.00 -28.61
CA SER A 56 28.32 22.03 -27.38
C SER A 56 27.27 20.89 -27.33
N ALA A 57 26.83 20.39 -28.48
CA ALA A 57 26.05 19.15 -28.57
C ALA A 57 26.89 17.92 -28.18
N ALA A 58 28.15 17.82 -28.64
CA ALA A 58 29.04 16.74 -28.28
C ALA A 58 29.41 16.75 -26.78
N GLU A 59 29.72 17.92 -26.22
CA GLU A 59 30.00 18.11 -24.79
C GLU A 59 28.80 17.68 -23.92
N SER A 60 27.61 18.21 -24.21
CA SER A 60 26.40 17.85 -23.45
C SER A 60 25.89 16.43 -23.69
N GLN A 61 26.32 15.76 -24.78
CA GLN A 61 26.16 14.31 -24.95
C GLN A 61 27.14 13.52 -24.07
N GLN A 62 28.40 13.96 -23.96
CA GLN A 62 29.38 13.34 -23.07
C GLN A 62 29.00 13.49 -21.60
N GLU A 63 28.48 14.64 -21.16
CA GLU A 63 27.95 14.82 -19.80
C GLU A 63 26.82 13.81 -19.49
N LYS A 64 25.85 13.67 -20.41
CA LYS A 64 24.73 12.72 -20.27
C LYS A 64 25.18 11.26 -20.29
N ALA A 65 26.15 10.91 -21.14
CA ALA A 65 26.73 9.57 -21.19
C ALA A 65 27.55 9.22 -19.94
N ASN A 66 28.15 10.22 -19.28
CA ASN A 66 28.90 10.06 -18.04
C ASN A 66 28.04 10.18 -16.77
N PHE A 67 26.76 10.56 -16.88
CA PHE A 67 25.86 10.73 -15.75
C PHE A 67 25.54 9.38 -15.09
N ARG A 68 26.18 9.11 -13.95
CA ARG A 68 25.95 7.94 -13.10
C ARG A 68 25.18 8.36 -11.85
N PRO A 69 23.89 8.01 -11.71
CA PRO A 69 23.12 8.30 -10.50
C PRO A 69 23.70 7.56 -9.28
N THR A 70 24.10 8.31 -8.25
CA THR A 70 24.42 7.71 -6.94
C THR A 70 23.12 7.34 -6.24
N VAL A 71 22.90 6.05 -5.99
CA VAL A 71 21.72 5.53 -5.28
C VAL A 71 22.12 4.93 -3.94
N SER A 72 21.29 5.15 -2.93
CA SER A 72 21.42 4.45 -1.64
C SER A 72 20.77 3.07 -1.74
N PHE A 73 21.45 2.03 -1.26
CA PHE A 73 20.94 0.66 -1.21
C PHE A 73 21.35 -0.01 0.11
N ALA A 74 20.58 -1.01 0.51
CA ALA A 74 20.91 -1.90 1.62
C ALA A 74 20.88 -3.34 1.12
N ILE A 75 21.83 -4.17 1.58
CA ILE A 75 21.85 -5.60 1.28
C ILE A 75 20.89 -6.30 2.25
N ALA A 76 19.93 -7.06 1.72
CA ALA A 76 18.93 -7.77 2.51
C ALA A 76 19.44 -9.14 2.97
N ASP A 77 19.99 -9.20 4.18
CA ASP A 77 20.32 -10.47 4.84
C ASP A 77 19.04 -11.21 5.28
N ARG A 78 18.94 -12.50 4.95
CA ARG A 78 17.97 -13.39 5.60
C ARG A 78 18.41 -13.61 7.06
N ARG A 79 17.53 -13.27 8.01
CA ARG A 79 17.72 -13.53 9.43
C ARG A 79 16.60 -14.44 9.93
N ASP A 80 16.90 -15.73 10.07
CA ASP A 80 15.97 -16.73 10.63
C ASP A 80 15.87 -16.59 12.16
N GLN A 81 15.35 -15.44 12.61
CA GLN A 81 15.06 -15.17 14.02
C GLN A 81 13.60 -15.58 14.33
N PRO A 82 13.34 -16.32 15.41
CA PRO A 82 11.98 -16.67 15.81
C PRO A 82 11.23 -15.42 16.30
N ILE A 83 10.04 -15.19 15.76
CA ILE A 83 9.17 -14.08 16.19
C ILE A 83 8.65 -14.40 17.61
N LYS A 84 9.17 -13.70 18.61
CA LYS A 84 8.72 -13.83 20.01
C LYS A 84 7.36 -13.13 20.21
N LEU A 85 6.28 -13.87 20.00
CA LEU A 85 4.93 -13.42 20.32
C LEU A 85 4.62 -13.63 21.81
N THR A 86 4.23 -12.55 22.50
CA THR A 86 3.75 -12.62 23.90
C THR A 86 2.24 -12.44 23.89
N LEU A 87 1.49 -13.45 24.32
CA LEU A 87 0.03 -13.39 24.46
C LEU A 87 -0.35 -13.25 25.94
N PRO A 88 -1.32 -12.40 26.30
CA PRO A 88 -1.92 -12.42 27.62
C PRO A 88 -2.78 -13.67 27.79
N GLY A 89 -2.79 -14.23 29.00
CA GLY A 89 -3.63 -15.36 29.38
C GLY A 89 -3.74 -15.46 30.89
N THR A 90 -4.84 -16.02 31.39
CA THR A 90 -5.07 -16.27 32.81
C THR A 90 -5.01 -17.77 33.09
N THR A 91 -4.47 -18.14 34.26
CA THR A 91 -4.54 -19.52 34.74
C THR A 91 -5.87 -19.74 35.46
N LEU A 92 -6.53 -20.86 35.20
CA LEU A 92 -7.73 -21.33 35.90
C LEU A 92 -7.40 -22.63 36.65
N PRO A 93 -8.12 -22.97 37.73
CA PRO A 93 -8.02 -24.30 38.33
C PRO A 93 -8.46 -25.38 37.32
N PHE A 94 -7.92 -26.58 37.45
CA PHE A 94 -8.33 -27.73 36.62
C PHE A 94 -9.72 -28.25 37.02
N ASP A 95 -9.97 -28.36 38.33
CA ASP A 95 -11.26 -28.65 38.94
C ASP A 95 -11.62 -27.56 39.97
N GLU A 96 -12.89 -27.18 40.06
CA GLU A 96 -13.41 -26.30 41.12
C GLU A 96 -14.59 -26.98 41.83
N ALA A 97 -14.53 -27.11 43.16
CA ALA A 97 -15.60 -27.67 43.98
C ALA A 97 -16.06 -26.67 45.05
N ARG A 98 -17.33 -26.26 44.97
CA ARG A 98 -17.96 -25.39 45.98
C ARG A 98 -18.76 -26.24 46.97
N ILE A 99 -18.25 -26.33 48.19
CA ILE A 99 -18.79 -27.21 49.25
C ILE A 99 -19.83 -26.43 50.07
N PHE A 100 -21.02 -27.03 50.24
CA PHE A 100 -22.13 -26.46 51.00
C PHE A 100 -22.68 -27.46 52.02
N ALA A 101 -23.22 -26.97 53.14
CA ALA A 101 -23.93 -27.79 54.11
C ALA A 101 -25.25 -28.31 53.51
N ARG A 102 -25.60 -29.57 53.78
CA ARG A 102 -26.88 -30.18 53.36
C ARG A 102 -28.04 -29.95 54.34
N ALA A 103 -27.74 -29.48 55.55
CA ALA A 103 -28.71 -29.20 56.60
C ALA A 103 -28.31 -27.93 57.35
N THR A 104 -29.29 -27.18 57.85
CA THR A 104 -29.08 -26.00 58.70
C THR A 104 -28.58 -26.43 60.07
N GLY A 105 -27.60 -25.72 60.61
CA GLY A 105 -27.00 -26.01 61.91
C GLY A 105 -25.77 -25.16 62.17
N TYR A 106 -25.06 -25.46 63.26
CA TYR A 106 -23.86 -24.75 63.70
C TYR A 106 -22.61 -25.62 63.53
N ILE A 107 -21.45 -25.01 63.25
CA ILE A 107 -20.17 -25.72 63.21
C ILE A 107 -19.80 -26.13 64.64
N ALA A 108 -19.81 -27.44 64.93
CA ALA A 108 -19.44 -28.01 66.22
C ALA A 108 -17.94 -28.34 66.30
N GLU A 109 -17.29 -28.61 65.17
CA GLU A 109 -15.86 -28.89 65.06
C GLU A 109 -15.39 -28.53 63.64
N ARG A 110 -14.22 -27.89 63.52
CA ARG A 110 -13.53 -27.67 62.25
C ARG A 110 -12.23 -28.47 62.29
N ARG A 111 -11.97 -29.30 61.27
CA ARG A 111 -10.82 -30.23 61.22
C ARG A 111 -9.71 -29.81 60.26
N VAL A 112 -9.98 -28.84 59.39
CA VAL A 112 -9.04 -28.30 58.39
C VAL A 112 -9.05 -26.77 58.43
N ASP A 113 -7.91 -26.16 58.12
CA ASP A 113 -7.76 -24.71 58.02
C ASP A 113 -7.65 -24.22 56.56
N ILE A 114 -7.64 -22.91 56.38
CA ILE A 114 -7.63 -22.23 55.09
C ILE A 114 -6.25 -22.39 54.45
N GLY A 115 -6.18 -23.21 53.39
CA GLY A 115 -4.95 -23.53 52.65
C GLY A 115 -4.47 -24.97 52.82
N ASP A 116 -5.10 -25.76 53.69
CA ASP A 116 -4.81 -27.19 53.82
C ASP A 116 -5.15 -27.98 52.54
N ARG A 117 -4.39 -29.05 52.30
CA ARG A 117 -4.68 -30.01 51.23
C ARG A 117 -5.62 -31.09 51.75
N VAL A 118 -6.71 -31.32 51.03
CA VAL A 118 -7.77 -32.28 51.38
C VAL A 118 -8.11 -33.15 50.17
N HIS A 119 -8.60 -34.35 50.43
CA HIS A 119 -8.98 -35.36 49.44
C HIS A 119 -10.49 -35.62 49.46
N GLN A 120 -10.98 -36.34 48.44
CA GLN A 120 -12.38 -36.72 48.36
C GLN A 120 -12.75 -37.66 49.52
N GLY A 121 -13.67 -37.20 50.38
CA GLY A 121 -14.15 -37.96 51.55
C GLY A 121 -13.61 -37.46 52.89
N ASP A 122 -12.64 -36.55 52.91
CA ASP A 122 -12.09 -35.99 54.15
C ASP A 122 -13.16 -35.20 54.94
N LEU A 123 -13.26 -35.46 56.25
CA LEU A 123 -14.22 -34.79 57.13
C LEU A 123 -13.72 -33.38 57.47
N LEU A 124 -14.09 -32.38 56.65
CA LEU A 124 -13.64 -30.99 56.79
C LEU A 124 -14.15 -30.32 58.07
N ALA A 125 -15.43 -30.53 58.40
CA ALA A 125 -16.09 -29.96 59.57
C ALA A 125 -17.28 -30.83 60.01
N ARG A 126 -17.65 -30.74 61.29
CA ARG A 126 -18.82 -31.37 61.89
C ARG A 126 -19.89 -30.31 62.15
N ILE A 127 -21.11 -30.55 61.69
CA ILE A 127 -22.27 -29.67 61.92
C ILE A 127 -23.14 -30.31 63.01
N ALA A 128 -23.58 -29.52 63.99
CA ALA A 128 -24.66 -29.88 64.91
C ALA A 128 -25.97 -29.26 64.41
N ALA A 129 -27.00 -30.09 64.23
CA ALA A 129 -28.28 -29.72 63.62
C ALA A 129 -29.44 -30.22 64.50
N PRO A 130 -29.64 -29.62 65.70
CA PRO A 130 -30.53 -30.16 66.73
C PRO A 130 -31.99 -30.34 66.25
N ASP A 131 -32.46 -29.48 65.35
CA ASP A 131 -33.80 -29.60 64.76
C ASP A 131 -33.96 -30.87 63.89
N LEU A 132 -32.88 -31.30 63.22
CA LEU A 132 -32.84 -32.52 62.42
C LEU A 132 -32.69 -33.76 63.31
N ASP A 133 -31.87 -33.67 64.36
CA ASP A 133 -31.71 -34.73 65.37
C ASP A 133 -33.04 -34.99 66.11
N ALA A 134 -33.81 -33.94 66.40
CA ALA A 134 -35.16 -34.03 66.96
C ALA A 134 -36.16 -34.65 65.98
N GLN A 135 -36.15 -34.25 64.70
CA GLN A 135 -37.00 -34.85 63.65
C GLN A 135 -36.71 -36.34 63.46
N LEU A 136 -35.43 -36.75 63.47
CA LEU A 136 -35.02 -38.15 63.40
C LEU A 136 -35.52 -38.94 64.61
N SER A 137 -35.37 -38.38 65.82
CA SER A 137 -35.86 -38.99 67.06
C SER A 137 -37.38 -39.20 67.04
N GLN A 138 -38.14 -38.21 66.56
CA GLN A 138 -39.59 -38.30 66.39
C GLN A 138 -40.00 -39.37 65.36
N ALA A 139 -39.29 -39.46 64.24
CA ALA A 139 -39.54 -40.47 63.21
C ALA A 139 -39.27 -41.90 63.71
N ILE A 140 -38.21 -42.11 64.50
CA ILE A 140 -37.90 -43.40 65.13
C ILE A 140 -38.98 -43.78 66.15
N ALA A 141 -39.42 -42.83 66.98
CA ALA A 141 -40.51 -43.07 67.94
C ALA A 141 -41.83 -43.44 67.22
N GLN A 142 -42.16 -42.76 66.13
CA GLN A 142 -43.34 -43.06 65.33
C GLN A 142 -43.28 -44.46 64.68
N LEU A 143 -42.11 -44.86 64.16
CA LEU A 143 -41.89 -46.21 63.62
C LEU A 143 -42.06 -47.27 64.70
N GLY A 144 -41.52 -47.06 65.90
CA GLY A 144 -41.70 -47.95 67.04
C GLY A 144 -43.16 -48.12 67.46
N GLN A 145 -43.93 -47.02 67.50
CA GLN A 145 -45.38 -47.08 67.77
C GLN A 145 -46.14 -47.87 66.70
N THR A 146 -45.87 -47.62 65.42
CA THR A 146 -46.52 -48.35 64.32
C THR A 146 -46.16 -49.84 64.35
N GLN A 147 -44.91 -50.19 64.63
CA GLN A 147 -44.48 -51.59 64.73
C GLN A 147 -45.10 -52.31 65.95
N ALA A 148 -45.33 -51.60 67.06
CA ALA A 148 -46.01 -52.14 68.23
C ALA A 148 -47.53 -52.33 68.00
N ALA A 149 -48.14 -51.53 67.12
CA ALA A 149 -49.56 -51.63 66.77
C ALA A 149 -49.88 -52.67 65.67
N LEU A 150 -48.87 -53.39 65.18
CA LEU A 150 -49.00 -54.46 64.17
C LEU A 150 -48.76 -55.87 64.74
N ASN A 151 -48.59 -55.99 66.06
CA ASN A 151 -48.45 -57.24 66.82
C ASN A 151 -49.62 -57.43 67.79
#